data_AF-X6PBR1-F1
#
_entry.id   AF-X6PBR1-F1
#
_cell.length_a   1.000
_cell.length_b   1.000
_cell.length_c   1.000
_cell.angle_alpha   90.00
_cell.angle_beta   90.00
_cell.angle_gamma   90.00
#
_symmetry.space_group_name_H-M   'P 1'
#
loop_
_entity.id
_entity.type
_entity.pdbx_description
1 polymer ?
#
loop_
_entity_poly.entity_id
_entity_poly.type
_entity_poly.pdbx_seq_one_letter_code
_entity_poly.pdbx_strand_id
1 'polypeptide(L)'
;MGGCIYARGNACPMSEWNFFYDPEAVKIVLQHCHQTKCVIFPYDCFSDISFSRFYEQFQKFKLSFHKNSRLQTNYHFIHKLFHYWIQMYQSSSLEDRSGFYFNLVDFECLLCYLYQHDVITKSRHVKCDVELAGEYSRGALAIDWLPHPPSANNVHIIESVNGQLIFQKFFELLESIQFNHNFSIKLN
;
A
#
# COMPACT_ATOMS: atom_id res chain seq x y z
N MET A 1 -6.38 -0.22 -0.79
CA MET A 1 -5.15 -0.29 -1.58
C MET A 1 -5.53 -0.82 -2.95
N GLY A 2 -5.15 -0.13 -4.02
CA GLY A 2 -5.22 -0.69 -5.36
C GLY A 2 -5.26 0.36 -6.47
N GLY A 3 -5.06 -0.10 -7.70
CA GLY A 3 -5.05 0.74 -8.90
C GLY A 3 -3.73 1.50 -9.12
N CYS A 4 -3.62 2.14 -10.28
CA CYS A 4 -2.47 2.95 -10.68
C CYS A 4 -2.94 4.29 -11.24
N ILE A 5 -2.38 5.41 -10.78
CA ILE A 5 -2.73 6.75 -11.25
C ILE A 5 -1.86 7.21 -12.43
N TYR A 6 -0.70 6.57 -12.64
CA TYR A 6 0.22 6.80 -13.75
C TYR A 6 0.33 5.59 -14.68
N ALA A 7 -0.60 4.63 -14.57
CA ALA A 7 -0.61 3.38 -15.33
C ALA A 7 0.70 2.59 -15.24
N ARG A 8 1.33 2.55 -14.05
CA ARG A 8 2.53 1.76 -13.77
C ARG A 8 2.15 0.44 -13.08
N GLY A 9 1.48 -0.43 -13.81
CA GLY A 9 0.93 -1.66 -13.28
C GLY A 9 1.97 -2.69 -12.84
N ASN A 10 1.58 -3.54 -11.89
CA ASN A 10 2.37 -4.68 -11.41
C ASN A 10 1.78 -6.04 -11.81
N ALA A 11 0.53 -6.10 -12.28
CA ALA A 11 -0.09 -7.32 -12.81
C ALA A 11 -0.04 -7.37 -14.34
N CYS A 12 -0.36 -6.26 -14.99
CA CYS A 12 -0.13 -6.01 -16.41
C CYS A 12 0.44 -4.59 -16.59
N PRO A 13 0.79 -4.14 -17.81
CA PRO A 13 1.42 -2.83 -18.01
C PRO A 13 0.67 -1.67 -17.34
N MET A 14 -0.67 -1.69 -17.32
CA MET A 14 -1.48 -0.57 -16.84
C MET A 14 -2.27 -0.84 -15.54
N SER A 15 -2.31 -2.08 -15.07
CA SER A 15 -3.19 -2.48 -13.96
C SER A 15 -2.40 -3.00 -12.76
N GLU A 16 -2.82 -2.52 -11.60
CA GLU A 16 -2.40 -3.03 -10.31
C GLU A 16 -3.13 -4.35 -9.99
N TRP A 17 -2.48 -5.24 -9.27
CA TRP A 17 -2.93 -6.59 -8.96
C TRP A 17 -4.36 -6.69 -8.40
N ASN A 18 -4.71 -5.96 -7.35
CA ASN A 18 -6.05 -6.03 -6.76
C ASN A 18 -7.13 -5.59 -7.76
N PHE A 19 -6.83 -4.59 -8.59
CA PHE A 19 -7.75 -4.12 -9.62
C PHE A 19 -7.83 -5.05 -10.83
N PHE A 20 -6.72 -5.67 -11.21
CA PHE A 20 -6.65 -6.63 -12.31
C PHE A 20 -7.34 -7.95 -11.96
N TYR A 21 -7.25 -8.37 -10.71
CA TYR A 21 -7.73 -9.67 -10.25
C TYR A 21 -9.26 -9.80 -10.38
N ASP A 22 -10.01 -8.77 -9.96
CA ASP A 22 -11.47 -8.74 -10.08
C ASP A 22 -11.96 -7.30 -10.39
N PRO A 23 -11.81 -6.86 -11.66
CA PRO A 23 -12.21 -5.52 -12.06
C PRO A 23 -13.74 -5.34 -12.04
N GLU A 24 -14.52 -6.42 -12.17
CA GLU A 24 -15.98 -6.38 -12.00
C GLU A 24 -16.37 -6.04 -10.55
N ALA A 25 -15.71 -6.63 -9.55
CA ALA A 25 -15.92 -6.25 -8.15
C ALA A 25 -15.52 -4.79 -7.89
N VAL A 26 -14.38 -4.35 -8.45
CA VAL A 26 -13.96 -2.94 -8.36
C VAL A 26 -15.01 -2.01 -8.97
N LYS A 27 -15.60 -2.38 -10.12
CA LYS A 27 -16.67 -1.61 -10.77
C LYS A 27 -17.86 -1.40 -9.83
N ILE A 28 -18.29 -2.47 -9.17
CA ILE A 28 -19.40 -2.44 -8.21
C ILE A 28 -19.05 -1.50 -7.05
N VAL A 29 -17.85 -1.62 -6.47
CA VAL A 29 -17.40 -0.72 -5.39
C VAL A 29 -17.45 0.74 -5.87
N LEU A 30 -16.76 1.08 -6.96
CA LEU A 30 -16.66 2.45 -7.48
C LEU A 30 -18.01 3.10 -7.81
N GLN A 31 -18.99 2.32 -8.27
CA GLN A 31 -20.34 2.79 -8.55
C GLN A 31 -21.15 3.12 -7.28
N HIS A 32 -20.85 2.45 -6.16
CA HIS A 32 -21.59 2.60 -4.90
C HIS A 32 -20.82 3.41 -3.84
N CYS A 33 -19.59 3.86 -4.14
CA CYS A 33 -18.75 4.68 -3.26
C CYS A 33 -19.38 5.98 -2.77
N HIS A 34 -20.36 6.55 -3.49
CA HIS A 34 -21.05 7.78 -3.09
C HIS A 34 -21.74 7.65 -1.71
N GLN A 35 -22.03 6.42 -1.27
CA GLN A 35 -22.66 6.14 0.02
C GLN A 35 -21.65 6.07 1.18
N THR A 36 -20.36 5.87 0.91
CA THR A 36 -19.38 5.43 1.94
C THR A 36 -18.07 6.22 1.97
N LYS A 37 -17.89 7.27 1.15
CA LYS A 37 -16.64 8.05 1.04
C LYS A 37 -15.43 7.15 0.75
N CYS A 38 -15.27 6.74 -0.50
CA CYS A 38 -14.15 5.89 -0.90
C CYS A 38 -12.84 6.66 -1.01
N VAL A 39 -11.78 6.08 -0.45
CA VAL A 39 -10.40 6.55 -0.57
C VAL A 39 -9.58 5.46 -1.26
N ILE A 40 -8.86 5.81 -2.32
CA ILE A 40 -7.94 4.91 -3.00
C ILE A 40 -6.51 5.31 -2.66
N PHE A 41 -5.73 4.33 -2.21
CA PHE A 41 -4.28 4.36 -2.13
C PHE A 41 -3.71 3.57 -3.32
N PRO A 42 -3.18 4.24 -4.37
CA PRO A 42 -2.65 3.59 -5.57
C PRO A 42 -1.30 2.90 -5.33
N TYR A 43 -0.98 1.89 -6.12
CA TYR A 43 0.32 1.21 -6.08
C TYR A 43 1.48 2.12 -6.49
N ASP A 44 1.25 3.01 -7.45
CA ASP A 44 2.21 4.00 -7.93
C ASP A 44 2.05 5.37 -7.24
N CYS A 45 1.50 5.37 -6.01
CA CYS A 45 1.50 6.52 -5.13
C CYS A 45 2.95 6.99 -4.88
N PHE A 46 3.17 8.30 -4.95
CA PHE A 46 4.48 8.85 -4.69
C PHE A 46 4.80 8.82 -3.19
N SER A 47 6.00 8.34 -2.84
CA SER A 47 6.57 8.37 -1.50
C SER A 47 7.99 8.94 -1.58
N ASP A 48 8.34 9.79 -0.62
CA ASP A 48 9.69 10.39 -0.51
C ASP A 48 10.73 9.43 0.10
N ILE A 49 10.32 8.24 0.50
CA ILE A 49 11.20 7.16 0.95
C ILE A 49 11.03 5.91 0.06
N SER A 50 12.14 5.31 -0.34
CA SER A 50 12.12 3.99 -0.97
C SER A 50 12.15 2.89 0.08
N PHE A 51 11.66 1.70 -0.28
CA PHE A 51 11.74 0.59 0.66
C PHE A 51 13.16 0.15 0.99
N SER A 52 14.12 0.28 0.07
CA SER A 52 15.51 -0.02 0.39
C SER A 52 16.01 0.82 1.58
N ARG A 53 15.66 2.12 1.62
CA ARG A 53 15.95 2.99 2.76
C ARG A 53 15.15 2.59 4.00
N PHE A 54 13.87 2.25 3.85
CA PHE A 54 13.05 1.72 4.94
C PHE A 54 13.69 0.48 5.56
N TYR A 55 14.10 -0.49 4.74
CA TYR A 55 14.65 -1.76 5.20
C TYR A 55 16.02 -1.60 5.85
N GLU A 56 16.88 -0.74 5.30
CA GLU A 56 18.16 -0.39 5.94
C GLU A 56 17.94 0.19 7.35
N GLN A 57 16.99 1.10 7.50
CA GLN A 57 16.66 1.68 8.80
C GLN A 57 15.97 0.66 9.72
N PHE A 58 15.13 -0.24 9.21
CA PHE A 58 14.56 -1.37 9.95
C PHE A 58 15.67 -2.30 10.47
N GLN A 59 16.70 -2.59 9.67
CA GLN A 59 17.84 -3.37 10.13
C GLN A 59 18.65 -2.65 11.22
N LYS A 60 18.81 -1.33 11.13
CA LYS A 60 19.45 -0.52 12.18
C LYS A 60 18.62 -0.50 13.48
N PHE A 61 17.29 -0.49 13.37
CA PHE A 61 16.37 -0.57 14.51
C PHE A 61 16.65 -1.81 15.38
N LYS A 62 17.10 -2.94 14.80
CA LYS A 62 17.56 -4.14 15.55
C LYS A 62 18.47 -3.84 16.74
N LEU A 63 19.31 -2.81 16.64
CA LEU A 63 20.34 -2.46 17.62
C LEU A 63 19.76 -1.81 18.89
N SER A 64 18.47 -1.43 18.93
CA SER A 64 17.85 -0.80 20.10
C SER A 64 17.19 -1.78 21.10
N PHE A 65 17.10 -3.09 20.80
CA PHE A 65 16.31 -4.06 21.62
C PHE A 65 17.02 -4.75 22.77
N HIS A 66 18.12 -4.22 23.29
CA HIS A 66 18.97 -4.94 24.25
C HIS A 66 18.29 -5.36 25.57
N LYS A 67 17.05 -4.95 25.87
CA LYS A 67 16.35 -5.26 27.13
C LYS A 67 14.90 -5.74 27.01
N ASN A 68 14.30 -5.81 25.81
CA ASN A 68 12.89 -6.18 25.65
C ASN A 68 12.72 -7.43 24.77
N SER A 69 12.59 -8.59 25.41
CA SER A 69 12.47 -9.89 24.74
C SER A 69 11.26 -10.00 23.80
N ARG A 70 10.19 -9.23 24.04
CA ARG A 70 8.96 -9.26 23.21
C ARG A 70 9.11 -8.45 21.93
N LEU A 71 9.69 -7.26 22.05
CA LEU A 71 10.02 -6.43 20.88
C LEU A 71 11.02 -7.16 19.97
N GLN A 72 11.93 -7.93 20.58
CA GLN A 72 12.81 -8.84 19.84
C GLN A 72 12.04 -9.95 19.09
N THR A 73 10.98 -10.52 19.66
CA THR A 73 10.11 -11.50 18.96
C THR A 73 9.38 -10.87 17.78
N ASN A 74 8.71 -9.73 17.98
CA ASN A 74 7.98 -9.01 16.91
C ASN A 74 8.93 -8.63 15.77
N TYR A 75 10.08 -8.06 16.11
CA TYR A 75 11.13 -7.72 15.15
C TYR A 75 11.57 -8.96 14.37
N HIS A 76 11.86 -10.08 15.05
CA HIS A 76 12.35 -11.29 14.40
C HIS A 76 11.33 -11.90 13.43
N PHE A 77 10.05 -11.88 13.80
CA PHE A 77 8.97 -12.34 12.93
C PHE A 77 8.89 -11.50 11.65
N ILE A 78 8.81 -10.18 11.79
CA ILE A 78 8.72 -9.27 10.65
C ILE A 78 9.99 -9.31 9.80
N HIS A 79 11.16 -9.36 10.44
CA HIS A 79 12.44 -9.49 9.75
C HIS A 79 12.49 -10.76 8.90
N LYS A 80 11.98 -11.89 9.40
CA LYS A 80 11.89 -13.12 8.61
C LYS A 80 10.95 -12.97 7.40
N LEU A 81 9.80 -12.31 7.58
CA LEU A 81 8.87 -12.05 6.47
C LEU A 81 9.54 -11.17 5.39
N PHE A 82 10.13 -10.03 5.78
CA PHE A 82 10.81 -9.14 4.84
C PHE A 82 11.99 -9.83 4.16
N HIS A 83 12.80 -10.58 4.90
CA HIS A 83 13.94 -11.29 4.34
C HIS A 83 13.52 -12.32 3.30
N TYR A 84 12.52 -13.14 3.58
CA TYR A 84 11.99 -14.11 2.61
C TYR A 84 11.50 -13.42 1.33
N TRP A 85 10.78 -12.31 1.49
CA TRP A 85 10.20 -11.60 0.35
C TRP A 85 11.28 -10.91 -0.49
N ILE A 86 12.28 -10.29 0.14
CA ILE A 86 13.46 -9.74 -0.54
C ILE A 86 14.20 -10.82 -1.34
N GLN A 87 14.40 -12.00 -0.75
CA GLN A 87 15.05 -13.12 -1.44
C GLN A 87 14.26 -13.58 -2.68
N MET A 88 12.93 -13.68 -2.57
CA MET A 88 12.08 -13.98 -3.72
C MET A 88 12.28 -12.96 -4.84
N TYR A 89 12.22 -11.66 -4.54
CA TYR A 89 12.39 -10.61 -5.54
C TYR A 89 13.78 -10.62 -6.20
N GLN A 90 14.85 -10.78 -5.41
CA GLN A 90 16.22 -10.88 -5.93
C GLN A 90 16.40 -12.09 -6.86
N SER A 91 15.74 -13.21 -6.57
CA SER A 91 15.84 -14.43 -7.40
C SER A 91 15.10 -14.38 -8.74
N SER A 92 14.23 -13.39 -8.95
CA SER A 92 13.25 -13.39 -10.04
C SER A 92 13.67 -12.63 -11.31
N SER A 93 14.96 -12.31 -11.50
CA SER A 93 15.49 -11.48 -12.62
C SER A 93 14.75 -10.14 -12.86
N LEU A 94 13.97 -9.70 -11.86
CA LEU A 94 13.37 -8.36 -11.76
C LEU A 94 14.39 -7.30 -11.30
N GLU A 95 15.68 -7.66 -11.23
CA GLU A 95 16.80 -6.80 -10.80
C GLU A 95 16.88 -5.48 -11.58
N ASP A 96 16.44 -5.45 -12.83
CA ASP A 96 16.63 -4.32 -13.74
C ASP A 96 15.50 -3.27 -13.72
N ARG A 97 14.47 -3.45 -12.89
CA ARG A 97 13.56 -2.34 -12.55
C ARG A 97 14.23 -1.43 -11.51
N SER A 98 15.24 -0.70 -11.97
CA SER A 98 15.84 0.50 -11.35
C SER A 98 15.25 0.92 -9.99
N GLY A 99 15.73 0.29 -8.93
CA GLY A 99 15.35 0.64 -7.56
C GLY A 99 14.03 0.00 -7.10
N PHE A 100 14.16 -1.04 -6.28
CA PHE A 100 13.10 -1.69 -5.50
C PHE A 100 11.78 -0.89 -5.39
N TYR A 101 10.80 -1.20 -6.25
CA TYR A 101 9.37 -0.92 -6.01
C TYR A 101 8.78 -1.92 -5.03
N PHE A 102 9.56 -2.30 -4.01
CA PHE A 102 8.99 -2.96 -2.87
C PHE A 102 8.28 -1.84 -2.11
N ASN A 103 6.98 -1.95 -1.93
CA ASN A 103 6.22 -0.98 -1.16
C ASN A 103 5.39 -1.78 -0.16
N LEU A 104 5.31 -1.32 1.09
CA LEU A 104 4.43 -1.93 2.09
C LEU A 104 3.00 -1.43 1.88
N VAL A 105 2.53 -1.44 0.63
CA VAL A 105 1.34 -0.77 0.10
C VAL A 105 0.08 -0.96 0.93
N ASP A 106 -0.16 -2.15 1.46
CA ASP A 106 -1.32 -2.41 2.33
C ASP A 106 -1.17 -1.74 3.69
N PHE A 107 0.05 -1.78 4.24
CA PHE A 107 0.37 -1.11 5.49
C PHE A 107 0.43 0.41 5.35
N GLU A 108 0.96 0.92 4.24
CA GLU A 108 0.94 2.35 3.89
C GLU A 108 -0.50 2.83 3.73
N CYS A 109 -1.37 2.05 3.08
CA CYS A 109 -2.80 2.31 2.98
C CYS A 109 -3.46 2.37 4.37
N LEU A 110 -3.11 1.46 5.28
CA LEU A 110 -3.58 1.49 6.67
C LEU A 110 -3.13 2.77 7.39
N LEU A 111 -1.86 3.17 7.24
CA LEU A 111 -1.36 4.38 7.86
C LEU A 111 -1.98 5.65 7.28
N CYS A 112 -2.28 5.69 5.99
CA CYS A 112 -3.04 6.77 5.38
C CYS A 112 -4.44 6.89 5.99
N TYR A 113 -5.07 5.77 6.32
CA TYR A 113 -6.38 5.78 6.99
C TYR A 113 -6.28 6.24 8.45
N LEU A 114 -5.31 5.75 9.21
CA LEU A 114 -5.15 6.08 10.64
C LEU A 114 -4.63 7.50 10.88
N TYR A 115 -3.78 8.01 9.99
CA TYR A 115 -3.05 9.28 10.15
C TYR A 115 -3.26 10.22 8.95
N GLN A 116 -4.50 10.31 8.47
CA GLN A 116 -4.86 10.99 7.22
C GLN A 116 -4.29 12.42 7.11
N HIS A 117 -4.37 13.20 8.19
CA HIS A 117 -3.94 14.61 8.20
C HIS A 117 -2.43 14.81 8.19
N ASP A 118 -1.66 13.80 8.61
CA ASP A 118 -0.20 13.91 8.75
C ASP A 118 0.53 13.20 7.62
N VAL A 119 0.02 12.03 7.20
CA VAL A 119 0.67 11.16 6.21
C VAL A 119 0.34 11.55 4.78
N ILE A 120 -0.89 11.95 4.48
CA ILE A 120 -1.29 12.26 3.10
C ILE A 120 -0.86 13.69 2.77
N THR A 121 0.11 13.83 1.87
CA THR A 121 0.63 15.14 1.46
C THR A 121 -0.11 15.71 0.25
N LYS A 122 -0.72 14.84 -0.58
CA LYS A 122 -1.55 15.26 -1.71
C LYS A 122 -2.64 14.23 -1.99
N SER A 123 -3.86 14.71 -2.17
CA SER A 123 -4.99 13.92 -2.63
C SER A 123 -5.95 14.76 -3.47
N ARG A 124 -6.81 14.10 -4.25
CA ARG A 124 -7.80 14.76 -5.09
C ARG A 124 -9.11 14.00 -5.06
N HIS A 125 -10.23 14.73 -5.03
CA HIS A 125 -11.55 14.16 -5.24
C HIS A 125 -11.83 14.16 -6.75
N VAL A 126 -12.01 12.98 -7.35
CA VAL A 126 -12.16 12.79 -8.79
C VAL A 126 -13.22 11.73 -9.09
N LYS A 127 -13.72 11.73 -10.33
CA LYS A 127 -14.49 10.62 -10.87
C LYS A 127 -13.54 9.52 -11.34
N CYS A 128 -13.77 8.32 -10.82
CA CYS A 128 -13.04 7.12 -11.15
C CYS A 128 -13.98 6.03 -11.66
N ASP A 129 -13.42 5.19 -12.52
CA ASP A 129 -14.00 3.94 -12.98
C ASP A 129 -12.89 2.90 -13.19
N VAL A 130 -13.25 1.70 -13.62
CA VAL A 130 -12.32 0.62 -13.97
C VAL A 130 -12.63 0.06 -15.35
N GLU A 131 -11.57 -0.19 -16.13
CA GLU A 131 -11.66 -0.79 -17.46
C GLU A 131 -11.89 -2.31 -17.37
N LEU A 132 -12.85 -2.84 -18.14
CA LEU A 132 -13.28 -4.24 -18.05
C LEU A 132 -12.93 -5.08 -19.27
N ALA A 133 -12.76 -4.48 -20.45
CA ALA A 133 -12.74 -5.21 -21.72
C ALA A 133 -11.40 -5.13 -22.47
N GLY A 134 -10.60 -4.09 -22.25
CA GLY A 134 -9.40 -3.88 -23.05
C GLY A 134 -8.30 -4.93 -22.82
N GLU A 135 -7.67 -5.37 -23.90
CA GLU A 135 -6.64 -6.43 -23.91
C GLU A 135 -5.44 -6.11 -23.02
N TYR A 136 -4.96 -4.86 -23.08
CA TYR A 136 -3.80 -4.38 -22.30
C TYR A 136 -4.19 -3.50 -21.11
N SER A 137 -5.49 -3.27 -20.93
CA SER A 137 -6.03 -2.26 -20.02
C SER A 137 -7.07 -2.78 -19.05
N ARG A 138 -7.49 -4.06 -19.13
CA ARG A 138 -8.39 -4.65 -18.15
C ARG A 138 -7.86 -4.45 -16.73
N GLY A 139 -8.69 -3.94 -15.83
CA GLY A 139 -8.32 -3.55 -14.47
C GLY A 139 -7.64 -2.19 -14.33
N ALA A 140 -7.45 -1.43 -15.42
CA ALA A 140 -6.86 -0.10 -15.29
C ALA A 140 -7.84 0.83 -14.57
N LEU A 141 -7.31 1.61 -13.62
CA LEU A 141 -8.05 2.67 -12.95
C LEU A 141 -8.22 3.83 -13.93
N ALA A 142 -9.44 4.05 -14.40
CA ALA A 142 -9.81 5.15 -15.28
C ALA A 142 -10.13 6.38 -14.43
N ILE A 143 -9.43 7.50 -14.67
CA ILE A 143 -9.52 8.71 -13.86
C ILE A 143 -9.88 9.89 -14.74
N ASP A 144 -10.94 10.60 -14.38
CA ASP A 144 -11.32 11.86 -15.01
C ASP A 144 -10.50 13.02 -14.42
N TRP A 145 -9.29 13.20 -14.95
CA TRP A 145 -8.36 14.23 -14.46
C TRP A 145 -8.80 15.67 -14.77
N LEU A 146 -9.55 15.85 -15.86
CA LEU A 146 -10.01 17.13 -16.40
C LEU A 146 -11.45 16.98 -16.89
N PRO A 147 -12.44 16.97 -15.97
CA PRO A 147 -13.82 16.69 -16.31
C PRO A 147 -14.39 17.75 -17.25
N HIS A 148 -14.89 17.32 -18.41
CA HIS A 148 -15.60 18.18 -19.36
C HIS A 148 -16.76 17.43 -20.04
N PRO A 149 -18.04 17.69 -19.67
CA PRO A 149 -18.54 18.56 -18.59
C PRO A 149 -18.25 18.01 -17.17
N PRO A 150 -18.49 18.79 -16.09
CA PRO A 150 -18.27 18.33 -14.72
C PRO A 150 -19.00 17.01 -14.40
N SER A 151 -18.25 15.99 -14.02
CA SER A 151 -18.78 14.70 -13.57
C SER A 151 -18.86 14.66 -12.03
N ALA A 152 -19.79 13.86 -11.48
CA ALA A 152 -19.91 13.71 -10.04
C ALA A 152 -18.77 12.83 -9.50
N ASN A 153 -17.80 13.44 -8.82
CA ASN A 153 -16.68 12.74 -8.19
C ASN A 153 -17.18 11.67 -7.21
N ASN A 154 -16.50 10.51 -7.18
CA ASN A 154 -16.85 9.36 -6.33
C ASN A 154 -15.72 8.90 -5.41
N VAL A 155 -14.47 9.35 -5.64
CA VAL A 155 -13.29 8.82 -4.96
C VAL A 155 -12.31 9.92 -4.60
N HIS A 156 -11.79 9.87 -3.38
CA HIS A 156 -10.57 10.56 -2.99
C HIS A 156 -9.34 9.69 -3.35
N ILE A 157 -8.59 10.08 -4.38
CA ILE A 157 -7.33 9.43 -4.75
C ILE A 157 -6.19 10.10 -3.99
N ILE A 158 -5.33 9.28 -3.38
CA ILE A 158 -4.07 9.71 -2.79
C ILE A 158 -3.00 9.78 -3.89
N GLU A 159 -2.38 10.94 -4.08
CA GLU A 159 -1.33 11.15 -5.08
C GLU A 159 0.08 11.03 -4.47
N SER A 160 0.25 11.48 -3.22
CA SER A 160 1.53 11.39 -2.52
C SER A 160 1.37 11.30 -0.99
N VAL A 161 2.38 10.71 -0.35
CA VAL A 161 2.48 10.53 1.10
C VAL A 161 3.84 10.98 1.66
N ASN A 162 3.87 11.23 2.96
CA ASN A 162 5.09 11.41 3.75
C ASN A 162 5.62 10.05 4.20
N GLY A 163 6.54 9.50 3.43
CA GLY A 163 7.16 8.19 3.66
C GLY A 163 8.00 8.15 4.92
N GLN A 164 8.67 9.25 5.29
CA GLN A 164 9.42 9.33 6.55
C GLN A 164 8.50 9.20 7.77
N LEU A 165 7.32 9.81 7.73
CA LEU A 165 6.33 9.66 8.79
C LEU A 165 5.71 8.26 8.82
N ILE A 166 5.43 7.67 7.66
CA ILE A 166 5.01 6.27 7.54
C ILE A 166 6.01 5.35 8.24
N PHE A 167 7.31 5.55 7.95
CA PHE A 167 8.39 4.83 8.61
C PHE A 167 8.32 5.01 10.13
N GLN A 168 8.27 6.25 10.62
CA GLN A 168 8.20 6.53 12.06
C GLN A 168 7.00 5.82 12.72
N LYS A 169 5.81 5.93 12.12
CA LYS A 169 4.58 5.30 12.62
C LYS A 169 4.64 3.78 12.61
N PHE A 170 5.35 3.18 11.66
CA PHE A 170 5.61 1.74 11.68
C PHE A 170 6.35 1.33 12.96
N PHE A 171 7.44 2.02 13.33
CA PHE A 171 8.20 1.66 14.55
C PHE A 171 7.40 1.91 15.82
N GLU A 172 6.70 3.04 15.91
CA GLU A 172 5.81 3.32 17.03
C GLU A 172 4.77 2.20 17.20
N LEU A 173 4.17 1.72 16.10
CA LEU A 173 3.24 0.60 16.13
C LEU A 173 3.91 -0.70 16.57
N LEU A 174 5.08 -1.03 16.04
CA LEU A 174 5.83 -2.23 16.44
C LEU A 174 6.16 -2.26 17.93
N GLU A 175 6.49 -1.10 18.51
CA GLU A 175 6.73 -0.95 19.94
C GLU A 175 5.44 -1.06 20.76
N SER A 176 4.31 -0.63 20.21
CA SER A 176 3.01 -0.63 20.89
C SER A 176 2.29 -1.98 20.94
N ILE A 177 2.56 -2.90 20.00
CA ILE A 177 1.85 -4.18 19.92
C ILE A 177 2.21 -5.08 21.11
N GLN A 178 1.27 -5.17 22.06
CA GLN A 178 1.28 -6.15 23.14
C GLN A 178 0.49 -7.39 22.71
N PHE A 179 1.15 -8.45 22.25
CA PHE A 179 0.49 -9.75 22.13
C PHE A 179 0.23 -10.31 23.53
N ASN A 180 -1.02 -10.25 23.98
CA ASN A 180 -1.44 -11.03 25.14
C ASN A 180 -1.29 -12.51 24.78
N HIS A 181 -0.35 -13.21 25.41
CA HIS A 181 -0.12 -14.66 25.24
C HIS A 181 -1.29 -15.55 25.68
N ASN A 182 -2.47 -14.98 25.99
CA ASN A 182 -3.65 -15.70 26.46
C ASN A 182 -4.64 -16.06 25.34
N PHE A 183 -4.21 -16.12 24.08
CA PHE A 183 -5.01 -16.77 23.03
C PHE A 183 -4.85 -18.29 23.14
N SER A 184 -5.51 -18.90 24.12
CA SER A 184 -5.83 -20.32 24.08
C SER A 184 -6.94 -20.50 23.04
N ILE A 185 -6.58 -20.84 21.81
CA ILE A 185 -7.53 -21.37 20.83
C ILE A 185 -7.99 -22.72 21.38
N LYS A 186 -9.12 -22.73 22.08
CA LYS A 186 -9.84 -23.98 22.31
C LYS A 186 -10.48 -24.35 20.99
N LEU A 187 -9.82 -25.26 20.27
CA LEU A 187 -10.47 -26.03 19.22
C LEU A 187 -11.50 -26.93 19.93
N ASN A 188 -12.78 -26.62 19.73
CA ASN A 188 -13.87 -27.54 20.06
C ASN A 188 -14.03 -28.56 18.94
#